data_AF-A0A3D3CYD5-F1
#
_entry.id   AF-A0A3D3CYD5-F1
#
_cell.length_a   1.000
_cell.length_b   1.000
_cell.length_c   1.000
_cell.angle_alpha   90.00
_cell.angle_beta   90.00
_cell.angle_gamma   90.00
#
_symmetry.space_group_name_H-M   'P 1'
#
loop_
_entity.id
_entity.type
_entity.pdbx_description
1 polymer ?
#
loop_
_entity_poly.entity_id
_entity_poly.type
_entity_poly.pdbx_seq_one_letter_code
_entity_poly.pdbx_strand_id
1 'polypeptide(L)'
;MKKLLSGILIIISGIVFLSQRNKPVITDFSPIFQAAIDSCIRNNIPEYDLPAGYFPCKEPLILSNWGKAYYRPFSLILKGYSTFAGADGSGTILDFSSMKNGFGIGIQGGKGVEIIGLKLIGGWNYKFPGAYRFYNTPLSSFTDSICRDTRYSPYFAIVIDPFGPSVPSDGGYPGLSAYYRGSNNGSTGTYIADCYMRNWVGGIITSPNGHTANADLTIIDRIQLGNMKIGIAGCQDQEKMNHVSNVMAWGVIHTIFATNIYGAGSVGNWDLDHFNIAGYTNEIIYNNQGGYFPTYLSYFYAESIARFGTMYSTNGSTVTNSTLNFAGYREAGTYTDDMINGYGVTFVGDQLRIYGQFTPVTINTGPGANNMHFRDCSFDVIPIYPQTYPYGFTDFQNCTISESFNILNPIGPQSIRPGSMPLLSYGRGSNVAARNVLLDGNPHKITRTGPNFSTVIKSDSSVKLNDVILATYDRVIYRAAGIVTRISPGQFTLSYTSPDIDSTKNYFIYLWKPVLNTR
;
A
#
# COMPACT_ATOMS: atom_id res chain seq x y z
N MET A 1 -42.64 -10.01 33.15
CA MET A 1 -41.44 -9.52 32.43
C MET A 1 -40.15 -9.41 33.26
N LYS A 2 -40.18 -9.36 34.60
CA LYS A 2 -38.96 -9.43 35.46
C LYS A 2 -38.49 -10.85 35.87
N LYS A 3 -39.09 -11.92 35.33
CA LYS A 3 -38.79 -13.32 35.71
C LYS A 3 -38.17 -14.19 34.58
N LEU A 4 -37.88 -13.61 33.41
CA LEU A 4 -37.18 -14.32 32.32
C LEU A 4 -35.69 -13.94 32.20
N LEU A 5 -35.25 -12.86 32.85
CA LEU A 5 -33.86 -12.36 32.80
C LEU A 5 -32.88 -13.14 33.69
N SER A 6 -33.37 -14.05 34.53
CA SER A 6 -32.52 -14.90 35.39
C SER A 6 -32.08 -16.22 34.75
N GLY A 7 -32.57 -16.55 33.55
CA GLY A 7 -32.28 -17.83 32.87
C GLY A 7 -31.12 -17.80 31.86
N ILE A 8 -30.70 -16.62 31.41
CA ILE A 8 -29.66 -16.46 30.36
C ILE A 8 -28.32 -15.99 30.95
N LEU A 9 -28.31 -15.46 32.18
CA LEU A 9 -27.10 -15.04 32.88
C LEU A 9 -26.32 -16.22 33.57
N ILE A 10 -26.75 -17.47 33.38
CA ILE A 10 -26.27 -18.65 34.12
C ILE A 10 -25.35 -19.58 33.31
N ILE A 11 -24.99 -19.28 32.06
CA ILE A 11 -23.99 -20.10 31.34
C ILE A 11 -22.57 -19.53 31.38
N ILE A 12 -22.38 -18.22 31.66
CA ILE A 12 -21.02 -17.61 31.70
C ILE A 12 -20.50 -17.42 33.14
N SER A 13 -21.39 -17.35 34.14
CA SER A 13 -21.03 -17.13 35.56
C SER A 13 -20.67 -18.40 36.36
N GLY A 14 -20.74 -19.59 35.71
CA GLY A 14 -20.66 -20.90 36.35
C GLY A 14 -19.31 -21.61 36.22
N ILE A 15 -18.22 -20.92 35.87
CA ILE A 15 -16.85 -21.47 35.95
C ILE A 15 -16.22 -20.98 37.27
N VAL A 16 -16.85 -21.37 38.39
CA VAL A 16 -16.24 -21.27 39.71
C VAL A 16 -15.41 -22.53 39.96
N PHE A 17 -14.18 -22.29 40.43
CA PHE A 17 -13.14 -23.23 40.84
C PHE A 17 -13.66 -24.50 41.55
N LEU A 18 -13.70 -25.63 40.82
CA LEU A 18 -13.73 -26.97 41.41
C LEU A 18 -12.84 -27.90 40.56
N SER A 19 -11.80 -28.45 41.20
CA SER A 19 -10.98 -29.63 40.85
C SER A 19 -10.55 -29.80 39.37
N GLN A 20 -9.30 -29.39 39.09
CA GLN A 20 -8.65 -29.43 37.77
C GLN A 20 -8.09 -30.81 37.36
N ARG A 21 -8.89 -31.77 36.91
CA ARG A 21 -8.28 -32.90 36.16
C ARG A 21 -8.94 -33.39 34.86
N ASN A 22 -10.19 -33.02 34.52
CA ASN A 22 -10.83 -33.55 33.30
C ASN A 22 -11.86 -32.58 32.67
N LYS A 23 -11.53 -31.29 32.47
CA LYS A 23 -12.37 -30.44 31.60
C LYS A 23 -11.96 -30.66 30.13
N PRO A 24 -12.91 -30.91 29.21
CA PRO A 24 -12.60 -30.97 27.80
C PRO A 24 -11.98 -29.64 27.38
N VAL A 25 -10.79 -29.70 26.78
CA VAL A 25 -10.14 -28.53 26.18
C VAL A 25 -10.99 -28.12 24.98
N ILE A 26 -11.60 -26.93 25.05
CA ILE A 26 -12.32 -26.37 23.91
C ILE A 26 -11.25 -26.07 22.84
N THR A 27 -11.35 -26.74 21.69
CA THR A 27 -10.40 -26.58 20.58
C THR A 27 -10.92 -25.70 19.46
N ASP A 28 -12.18 -25.23 19.57
CA ASP A 28 -12.82 -24.34 18.61
C ASP A 28 -13.96 -23.57 19.30
N PHE A 29 -13.87 -22.25 19.30
CA PHE A 29 -14.85 -21.32 19.86
C PHE A 29 -15.80 -20.74 18.81
N SER A 30 -15.54 -20.96 17.51
CA SER A 30 -16.38 -20.40 16.44
C SER A 30 -17.87 -20.70 16.62
N PRO A 31 -18.32 -21.93 16.94
CA PRO A 31 -19.75 -22.21 17.12
C PRO A 31 -20.39 -21.46 18.30
N ILE A 32 -19.63 -21.24 19.38
CA ILE A 32 -20.11 -20.55 20.59
C ILE A 32 -20.29 -19.07 20.29
N PHE A 33 -19.29 -18.45 19.67
CA PHE A 33 -19.34 -17.04 19.30
C PHE A 33 -20.39 -16.77 18.23
N GLN A 34 -20.51 -17.64 17.21
CA GLN A 34 -21.56 -17.51 16.19
C GLN A 34 -22.95 -17.57 16.81
N ALA A 35 -23.22 -18.51 17.72
CA ALA A 35 -24.52 -18.61 18.38
C ALA A 35 -24.86 -17.35 19.22
N ALA A 36 -23.86 -16.75 19.87
CA ALA A 36 -24.01 -15.52 20.62
C ALA A 36 -24.30 -14.31 19.70
N ILE A 37 -23.55 -14.18 18.60
CA ILE A 37 -23.77 -13.16 17.56
C ILE A 37 -25.19 -13.28 17.00
N ASP A 38 -25.59 -14.48 16.58
CA ASP A 38 -26.94 -14.74 16.05
C ASP A 38 -28.04 -14.43 17.07
N SER A 39 -27.78 -14.66 18.36
CA SER A 39 -28.70 -14.30 19.43
C SER A 39 -28.82 -12.77 19.57
N CYS A 40 -27.70 -12.05 19.55
CA CYS A 40 -27.71 -10.60 19.67
C CYS A 40 -28.45 -9.95 18.51
N ILE A 41 -28.13 -10.35 17.27
CA ILE A 41 -28.76 -9.83 16.05
C ILE A 41 -30.26 -10.15 16.05
N ARG A 42 -30.67 -11.39 16.35
CA ARG A 42 -32.11 -11.76 16.34
C ARG A 42 -32.93 -11.04 17.41
N ASN A 43 -32.33 -10.71 18.54
CA ASN A 43 -33.01 -10.07 19.66
C ASN A 43 -32.77 -8.55 19.74
N ASN A 44 -32.12 -7.95 18.73
CA ASN A 44 -31.74 -6.54 18.72
C ASN A 44 -30.94 -6.12 19.96
N ILE A 45 -30.04 -6.99 20.44
CA ILE A 45 -29.06 -6.65 21.47
C ILE A 45 -27.91 -5.92 20.76
N PRO A 46 -27.61 -4.66 21.13
CA PRO A 46 -26.73 -3.80 20.35
C PRO A 46 -25.25 -4.16 20.47
N GLU A 47 -24.85 -4.87 21.52
CA GLU A 47 -23.45 -5.13 21.85
C GLU A 47 -23.24 -6.59 22.23
N TYR A 48 -22.15 -7.17 21.74
CA TYR A 48 -21.64 -8.46 22.17
C TYR A 48 -20.18 -8.32 22.62
N ASP A 49 -19.98 -8.48 23.92
CA ASP A 49 -18.65 -8.46 24.55
C ASP A 49 -18.00 -9.85 24.52
N LEU A 50 -16.89 -9.95 23.80
CA LEU A 50 -15.97 -11.07 23.83
C LEU A 50 -14.97 -10.88 24.98
N PRO A 51 -14.92 -11.79 25.97
CA PRO A 51 -14.01 -11.62 27.10
C PRO A 51 -12.54 -11.61 26.66
N ALA A 52 -11.66 -11.04 27.48
CA ALA A 52 -10.23 -11.19 27.27
C ALA A 52 -9.82 -12.66 27.37
N GLY A 53 -8.90 -13.09 26.52
CA GLY A 53 -8.46 -14.48 26.44
C GLY A 53 -8.03 -14.87 25.03
N TYR A 54 -7.57 -16.12 24.91
CA TYR A 54 -7.17 -16.72 23.66
C TYR A 54 -8.19 -17.76 23.22
N PHE A 55 -8.75 -17.57 22.03
CA PHE A 55 -9.86 -18.37 21.51
C PHE A 55 -9.52 -18.92 20.12
N PRO A 56 -9.11 -20.21 20.03
CA PRO A 56 -9.00 -20.89 18.75
C PRO A 56 -10.35 -20.89 18.02
N CYS A 57 -10.34 -20.46 16.76
CA CYS A 57 -11.50 -20.40 15.88
C CYS A 57 -11.18 -21.19 14.61
N LYS A 58 -12.04 -22.13 14.22
CA LYS A 58 -11.84 -22.96 13.01
C LYS A 58 -12.79 -22.63 11.87
N GLU A 59 -13.76 -21.76 12.14
CA GLU A 59 -14.73 -21.27 11.16
C GLU A 59 -14.85 -19.74 11.23
N PRO A 60 -15.18 -19.07 10.12
CA PRO A 60 -15.47 -17.64 10.11
C PRO A 60 -16.62 -17.27 11.05
N LEU A 61 -16.55 -16.07 11.64
CA LEU A 61 -17.69 -15.45 12.32
C LEU A 61 -18.47 -14.59 11.32
N ILE A 62 -19.76 -14.83 11.18
CA ILE A 62 -20.61 -14.17 10.17
C ILE A 62 -21.66 -13.32 10.89
N LEU A 63 -21.55 -12.00 10.71
CA LEU A 63 -22.52 -11.03 11.19
C LEU A 63 -23.50 -10.78 10.03
N SER A 64 -24.70 -11.38 10.13
CA SER A 64 -25.74 -11.22 9.13
C SER A 64 -27.13 -11.40 9.72
N ASN A 65 -28.14 -10.80 9.09
CA ASN A 65 -29.54 -10.99 9.44
C ASN A 65 -30.33 -11.47 8.22
N TRP A 66 -30.40 -12.79 8.03
CA TRP A 66 -31.14 -13.34 6.89
C TRP A 66 -32.66 -13.25 7.11
N GLY A 67 -33.35 -12.52 6.22
CA GLY A 67 -34.81 -12.51 6.13
C GLY A 67 -35.35 -13.67 5.29
N LYS A 68 -36.57 -13.54 4.76
CA LYS A 68 -37.14 -14.59 3.88
C LYS A 68 -36.48 -14.65 2.50
N ALA A 69 -36.03 -13.51 1.96
CA ALA A 69 -35.54 -13.40 0.58
C ALA A 69 -34.30 -12.52 0.42
N TYR A 70 -33.90 -11.77 1.45
CA TYR A 70 -32.78 -10.84 1.40
C TYR A 70 -32.15 -10.67 2.79
N TYR A 71 -30.90 -10.22 2.82
CA TYR A 71 -30.24 -9.76 4.04
C TYR A 71 -30.92 -8.49 4.54
N ARG A 72 -31.47 -8.56 5.75
CA ARG A 72 -32.07 -7.43 6.45
C ARG A 72 -30.96 -6.60 7.09
N PRO A 73 -31.11 -5.27 7.10
CA PRO A 73 -30.24 -4.41 7.89
C PRO A 73 -30.19 -4.85 9.36
N PHE A 74 -29.01 -4.73 9.95
CA PHE A 74 -28.79 -4.92 11.38
C PHE A 74 -27.61 -4.05 11.84
N SER A 75 -27.52 -3.83 13.14
CA SER A 75 -26.41 -3.15 13.80
C SER A 75 -25.94 -4.04 14.95
N LEU A 76 -24.63 -4.11 15.16
CA LEU A 76 -24.02 -4.83 16.28
C LEU A 76 -22.64 -4.24 16.53
N ILE A 77 -22.33 -4.00 17.81
CA ILE A 77 -20.99 -3.71 18.29
C ILE A 77 -20.40 -5.04 18.76
N LEU A 78 -19.43 -5.58 18.01
CA LEU A 78 -18.64 -6.73 18.41
C LEU A 78 -17.35 -6.23 19.07
N LYS A 79 -17.25 -6.43 20.38
CA LYS A 79 -16.22 -5.77 21.19
C LYS A 79 -15.35 -6.77 21.91
N GLY A 80 -14.05 -6.53 21.89
CA GLY A 80 -13.06 -7.19 22.74
C GLY A 80 -12.31 -6.20 23.60
N TYR A 81 -11.26 -6.72 24.25
CA TYR A 81 -10.45 -6.00 25.24
C TYR A 81 -8.99 -5.84 24.79
N SER A 82 -8.75 -5.82 23.48
CA SER A 82 -7.43 -5.55 22.92
C SER A 82 -7.17 -4.06 22.71
N THR A 83 -5.90 -3.69 22.61
CA THR A 83 -5.44 -2.39 22.12
C THR A 83 -4.74 -2.60 20.80
N PHE A 84 -4.78 -1.59 19.92
CA PHE A 84 -4.15 -1.68 18.60
C PHE A 84 -2.64 -1.88 18.66
N ALA A 85 -1.95 -1.42 19.72
CA ALA A 85 -0.51 -1.60 19.92
C ALA A 85 -0.13 -2.92 20.63
N GLY A 86 -1.10 -3.81 20.88
CA GLY A 86 -0.95 -5.00 21.69
C GLY A 86 -0.19 -6.15 21.00
N ALA A 87 1.11 -6.02 20.72
CA ALA A 87 1.92 -7.18 20.30
C ALA A 87 2.16 -8.22 21.43
N ASP A 88 1.85 -7.85 22.67
CA ASP A 88 2.15 -8.54 23.93
C ASP A 88 1.28 -9.77 24.27
N GLY A 89 0.39 -10.19 23.38
CA GLY A 89 -0.51 -11.34 23.63
C GLY A 89 -1.62 -11.10 24.68
N SER A 90 -1.85 -9.87 25.14
CA SER A 90 -2.96 -9.51 26.03
C SER A 90 -4.31 -9.27 25.30
N GLY A 91 -5.41 -9.10 26.04
CA GLY A 91 -6.72 -8.75 25.47
C GLY A 91 -7.48 -9.92 24.85
N THR A 92 -8.41 -9.62 23.93
CA THR A 92 -9.23 -10.63 23.23
C THR A 92 -8.54 -11.07 21.94
N ILE A 93 -8.13 -12.34 21.87
CA ILE A 93 -7.45 -12.94 20.72
C ILE A 93 -8.34 -14.00 20.09
N LEU A 94 -8.70 -13.78 18.83
CA LEU A 94 -9.35 -14.77 17.98
C LEU A 94 -8.31 -15.36 17.02
N ASP A 95 -7.99 -16.64 17.21
CA ASP A 95 -6.97 -17.33 16.44
C ASP A 95 -7.59 -18.25 15.38
N PHE A 96 -7.52 -17.80 14.13
CA PHE A 96 -7.99 -18.50 12.94
C PHE A 96 -6.85 -19.17 12.17
N SER A 97 -5.68 -19.38 12.79
CA SER A 97 -4.48 -19.89 12.11
C SER A 97 -4.64 -21.28 11.49
N SER A 98 -5.60 -22.06 11.96
CA SER A 98 -5.95 -23.36 11.38
C SER A 98 -6.71 -23.26 10.05
N MET A 99 -7.37 -22.13 9.78
CA MET A 99 -8.08 -21.88 8.52
C MET A 99 -7.12 -21.41 7.43
N LYS A 100 -7.39 -21.80 6.18
CA LYS A 100 -6.61 -21.40 4.98
C LYS A 100 -7.45 -20.82 3.85
N ASN A 101 -8.77 -20.91 3.92
CA ASN A 101 -9.66 -20.67 2.78
C ASN A 101 -10.94 -19.87 3.11
N GLY A 102 -11.02 -19.21 4.27
CA GLY A 102 -12.17 -18.41 4.71
C GLY A 102 -11.82 -16.95 4.97
N PHE A 103 -12.43 -16.37 5.99
CA PHE A 103 -12.09 -15.06 6.56
C PHE A 103 -12.27 -15.13 8.08
N GLY A 104 -11.76 -14.15 8.83
CA GLY A 104 -11.99 -14.09 10.28
C GLY A 104 -13.43 -13.68 10.62
N ILE A 105 -13.79 -12.46 10.25
CA ILE A 105 -15.10 -11.86 10.50
C ILE A 105 -15.71 -11.33 9.20
N GLY A 106 -16.95 -11.73 8.90
CA GLY A 106 -17.70 -11.29 7.73
C GLY A 106 -18.90 -10.45 8.13
N ILE A 107 -19.07 -9.26 7.55
CA ILE A 107 -20.23 -8.39 7.77
C ILE A 107 -21.07 -8.39 6.50
N GLN A 108 -22.31 -8.89 6.54
CA GLN A 108 -23.18 -8.91 5.35
C GLN A 108 -24.44 -8.07 5.54
N GLY A 109 -24.52 -6.93 4.83
CA GLY A 109 -25.68 -6.02 4.91
C GLY A 109 -25.78 -5.27 6.24
N GLY A 110 -24.66 -5.03 6.92
CA GLY A 110 -24.59 -4.31 8.19
C GLY A 110 -24.81 -2.80 8.02
N LYS A 111 -25.47 -2.18 9.00
CA LYS A 111 -25.67 -0.72 9.05
C LYS A 111 -25.24 -0.22 10.43
N GLY A 112 -24.15 0.52 10.54
CA GLY A 112 -23.63 0.88 11.86
C GLY A 112 -23.07 -0.32 12.64
N VAL A 113 -22.39 -1.24 11.95
CA VAL A 113 -21.73 -2.37 12.61
C VAL A 113 -20.34 -1.91 13.06
N GLU A 114 -19.98 -2.27 14.29
CA GLU A 114 -18.69 -1.90 14.87
C GLU A 114 -17.90 -3.17 15.25
N ILE A 115 -16.61 -3.23 14.89
CA ILE A 115 -15.67 -4.26 15.34
C ILE A 115 -14.55 -3.56 16.09
N ILE A 116 -14.46 -3.79 17.40
CA ILE A 116 -13.58 -3.01 18.28
C ILE A 116 -12.73 -3.93 19.16
N GLY A 117 -11.43 -3.65 19.27
CA GLY A 117 -10.60 -4.20 20.34
C GLY A 117 -10.30 -5.70 20.19
N LEU A 118 -10.05 -6.17 18.96
CA LEU A 118 -9.75 -7.58 18.67
C LEU A 118 -8.34 -7.78 18.11
N LYS A 119 -7.67 -8.85 18.57
CA LYS A 119 -6.51 -9.42 17.85
C LYS A 119 -7.00 -10.56 16.97
N LEU A 120 -6.83 -10.43 15.66
CA LEU A 120 -7.22 -11.43 14.67
C LEU A 120 -5.96 -12.09 14.09
N ILE A 121 -5.73 -13.35 14.44
CA ILE A 121 -4.55 -14.09 14.01
C ILE A 121 -4.93 -15.06 12.89
N GLY A 122 -4.31 -14.91 11.73
CA GLY A 122 -4.52 -15.78 10.59
C GLY A 122 -3.44 -16.85 10.42
N GLY A 123 -3.63 -17.67 9.40
CA GLY A 123 -2.82 -18.84 9.08
C GLY A 123 -1.76 -18.63 8.00
N TRP A 124 -1.63 -17.44 7.42
CA TRP A 124 -0.62 -17.17 6.41
C TRP A 124 0.77 -17.10 7.02
N ASN A 125 1.67 -17.88 6.45
CA ASN A 125 3.09 -17.86 6.74
C ASN A 125 3.96 -17.58 5.49
N TYR A 126 4.17 -16.30 5.16
CA TYR A 126 5.17 -15.94 4.15
C TYR A 126 6.58 -16.10 4.73
N LYS A 127 7.43 -16.86 4.05
CA LYS A 127 8.84 -17.04 4.45
C LYS A 127 9.67 -15.88 3.91
N PHE A 128 9.97 -14.90 4.76
CA PHE A 128 10.77 -13.73 4.39
C PHE A 128 12.12 -14.15 3.79
N PRO A 129 12.38 -13.84 2.51
CA PRO A 129 13.56 -14.32 1.80
C PRO A 129 14.81 -13.43 1.99
N GLY A 130 14.71 -12.41 2.86
CA GLY A 130 15.68 -11.32 2.98
C GLY A 130 15.24 -10.08 2.21
N ALA A 131 15.71 -8.90 2.65
CA ALA A 131 15.28 -7.59 2.16
C ALA A 131 15.39 -7.45 0.63
N TYR A 132 16.54 -7.82 0.05
CA TYR A 132 16.77 -7.74 -1.40
C TYR A 132 15.71 -8.50 -2.19
N ARG A 133 15.46 -9.77 -1.83
CA ARG A 133 14.49 -10.60 -2.56
C ARG A 133 13.07 -10.09 -2.33
N PHE A 134 12.76 -9.66 -1.11
CA PHE A 134 11.45 -9.15 -0.74
C PHE A 134 11.08 -7.88 -1.55
N TYR A 135 11.93 -6.85 -1.55
CA TYR A 135 11.66 -5.59 -2.25
C TYR A 135 11.58 -5.73 -3.79
N ASN A 136 12.12 -6.82 -4.33
CA ASN A 136 12.04 -7.16 -5.75
C ASN A 136 10.99 -8.25 -6.06
N THR A 137 10.17 -8.65 -5.09
CA THR A 137 9.07 -9.61 -5.31
C THR A 137 7.86 -8.86 -5.87
N PRO A 138 7.35 -9.21 -7.08
CA PRO A 138 6.07 -8.68 -7.55
C PRO A 138 4.88 -9.11 -6.67
N LEU A 139 3.84 -8.27 -6.62
CA LEU A 139 2.64 -8.57 -5.83
C LEU A 139 2.01 -9.92 -6.18
N SER A 140 1.99 -10.31 -7.46
CA SER A 140 1.43 -11.58 -7.92
C SER A 140 2.19 -12.81 -7.43
N SER A 141 3.49 -12.70 -7.14
CA SER A 141 4.32 -13.80 -6.63
C SER A 141 4.50 -13.77 -5.11
N PHE A 142 4.02 -12.73 -4.44
CA PHE A 142 3.96 -12.67 -2.98
C PHE A 142 2.81 -13.55 -2.46
N THR A 143 3.13 -14.81 -2.16
CA THR A 143 2.19 -15.86 -1.71
C THR A 143 2.91 -16.85 -0.77
N ASP A 144 2.17 -17.55 0.10
CA ASP A 144 2.66 -18.76 0.79
C ASP A 144 2.32 -20.07 0.08
N SER A 145 1.61 -20.00 -1.04
CA SER A 145 1.09 -21.15 -1.78
C SER A 145 0.12 -22.05 -1.00
N ILE A 146 -0.39 -21.60 0.17
CA ILE A 146 -1.29 -22.39 1.04
C ILE A 146 -2.61 -21.64 1.24
N CYS A 147 -2.55 -20.38 1.63
CA CYS A 147 -3.75 -19.59 1.91
C CYS A 147 -4.43 -19.16 0.62
N ARG A 148 -5.75 -19.14 0.63
CA ARG A 148 -6.58 -18.75 -0.51
C ARG A 148 -6.39 -17.27 -0.82
N ASP A 149 -5.91 -17.01 -2.03
CA ASP A 149 -5.73 -15.67 -2.58
C ASP A 149 -6.40 -15.63 -3.96
N THR A 150 -7.72 -15.41 -3.95
CA THR A 150 -8.57 -15.45 -5.15
C THR A 150 -9.40 -14.18 -5.23
N ARG A 151 -9.80 -13.81 -6.45
CA ARG A 151 -10.44 -12.52 -6.74
C ARG A 151 -11.68 -12.24 -5.88
N TYR A 152 -12.55 -13.22 -5.68
CA TYR A 152 -13.87 -13.00 -5.07
C TYR A 152 -14.03 -13.58 -3.66
N SER A 153 -13.00 -14.29 -3.17
CA SER A 153 -13.04 -14.92 -1.85
C SER A 153 -11.63 -15.06 -1.24
N PRO A 154 -10.88 -13.95 -1.09
CA PRO A 154 -9.54 -13.99 -0.52
C PRO A 154 -9.55 -14.18 1.01
N TYR A 155 -8.46 -14.71 1.55
CA TYR A 155 -8.29 -15.01 2.99
C TYR A 155 -7.96 -13.76 3.83
N PHE A 156 -8.99 -13.02 4.25
CA PHE A 156 -8.85 -11.74 4.97
C PHE A 156 -9.32 -11.80 6.42
N ALA A 157 -8.76 -10.95 7.28
CA ALA A 157 -9.15 -10.90 8.69
C ALA A 157 -10.59 -10.40 8.86
N ILE A 158 -10.95 -9.31 8.18
CA ILE A 158 -12.30 -8.76 8.16
C ILE A 158 -12.73 -8.55 6.70
N VAL A 159 -13.92 -9.04 6.37
CA VAL A 159 -14.53 -8.90 5.05
C VAL A 159 -15.89 -8.22 5.18
N ILE A 160 -16.04 -7.07 4.54
CA ILE A 160 -17.34 -6.39 4.42
C ILE A 160 -18.00 -6.88 3.14
N ASP A 161 -19.26 -7.27 3.23
CA ASP A 161 -20.09 -7.89 2.21
C ASP A 161 -19.37 -9.05 1.47
N PRO A 162 -19.06 -10.16 2.17
CA PRO A 162 -18.38 -11.31 1.57
C PRO A 162 -19.23 -12.05 0.51
N PHE A 163 -20.55 -11.87 0.50
CA PHE A 163 -21.46 -12.72 -0.27
C PHE A 163 -22.27 -11.94 -1.32
N GLY A 164 -22.29 -12.47 -2.54
CA GLY A 164 -23.16 -12.02 -3.63
C GLY A 164 -24.46 -12.83 -3.73
N PRO A 165 -25.29 -12.58 -4.76
CA PRO A 165 -26.54 -13.32 -4.99
C PRO A 165 -26.31 -14.79 -5.36
N SER A 166 -25.12 -15.13 -5.85
CA SER A 166 -24.72 -16.47 -6.26
C SER A 166 -23.23 -16.69 -6.00
N VAL A 167 -22.82 -17.96 -5.93
CA VAL A 167 -21.41 -18.33 -5.80
C VAL A 167 -20.63 -17.82 -7.01
N PRO A 168 -19.52 -17.07 -6.82
CA PRO A 168 -18.72 -16.51 -7.91
C PRO A 168 -17.93 -17.58 -8.68
N SER A 169 -17.34 -17.19 -9.80
CA SER A 169 -16.65 -18.10 -10.73
C SER A 169 -15.40 -18.78 -10.14
N ASP A 170 -14.83 -18.23 -9.07
CA ASP A 170 -13.70 -18.84 -8.35
C ASP A 170 -14.15 -19.88 -7.29
N GLY A 171 -15.46 -20.16 -7.22
CA GLY A 171 -16.08 -21.09 -6.27
C GLY A 171 -16.48 -20.45 -4.94
N GLY A 172 -16.21 -19.16 -4.72
CA GLY A 172 -16.51 -18.46 -3.47
C GLY A 172 -15.76 -19.02 -2.26
N TYR A 173 -16.20 -18.61 -1.07
CA TYR A 173 -15.68 -19.12 0.19
C TYR A 173 -16.17 -20.58 0.41
N PRO A 174 -15.25 -21.57 0.46
CA PRO A 174 -15.62 -22.98 0.63
C PRO A 174 -16.43 -23.21 1.91
N GLY A 175 -17.46 -24.06 1.81
CA GLY A 175 -18.37 -24.36 2.93
C GLY A 175 -19.42 -23.29 3.22
N LEU A 176 -19.36 -22.12 2.56
CA LEU A 176 -20.27 -21.00 2.79
C LEU A 176 -21.26 -20.76 1.65
N SER A 177 -21.46 -21.75 0.76
CA SER A 177 -22.38 -21.63 -0.39
C SER A 177 -23.80 -21.18 0.00
N ALA A 178 -24.28 -21.58 1.19
CA ALA A 178 -25.58 -21.19 1.72
C ALA A 178 -25.73 -19.69 2.00
N TYR A 179 -24.64 -18.93 2.09
CA TYR A 179 -24.65 -17.48 2.29
C TYR A 179 -24.63 -16.68 0.99
N TYR A 180 -24.33 -17.32 -0.15
CA TYR A 180 -24.43 -16.69 -1.47
C TYR A 180 -25.89 -16.67 -1.95
N ARG A 181 -26.63 -15.66 -1.49
CA ARG A 181 -28.08 -15.54 -1.67
C ARG A 181 -28.55 -14.10 -1.49
N GLY A 182 -29.74 -13.79 -1.98
CA GLY A 182 -30.42 -12.51 -1.76
C GLY A 182 -30.02 -11.40 -2.74
N SER A 183 -30.28 -10.15 -2.37
CA SER A 183 -30.06 -8.96 -3.20
C SER A 183 -28.78 -8.19 -2.85
N ASN A 184 -28.40 -7.25 -3.72
CA ASN A 184 -27.16 -6.43 -3.68
C ASN A 184 -27.12 -5.36 -2.57
N ASN A 185 -27.76 -5.58 -1.42
CA ASN A 185 -27.72 -4.62 -0.33
C ASN A 185 -26.34 -4.68 0.35
N GLY A 186 -25.50 -3.68 0.08
CA GLY A 186 -24.21 -3.55 0.76
C GLY A 186 -24.32 -2.90 2.13
N SER A 187 -23.23 -3.01 2.89
CA SER A 187 -23.05 -2.45 4.21
C SER A 187 -22.79 -0.94 4.15
N THR A 188 -23.05 -0.23 5.25
CA THR A 188 -22.83 1.23 5.35
C THR A 188 -22.55 1.64 6.78
N GLY A 189 -21.67 2.60 6.99
CA GLY A 189 -21.37 3.12 8.33
C GLY A 189 -20.68 2.06 9.19
N THR A 190 -19.82 1.23 8.60
CA THR A 190 -19.05 0.23 9.34
C THR A 190 -17.89 0.92 10.06
N TYR A 191 -17.69 0.63 11.35
CA TYR A 191 -16.55 1.13 12.12
C TYR A 191 -15.66 -0.04 12.56
N ILE A 192 -14.38 0.00 12.20
CA ILE A 192 -13.41 -1.02 12.63
C ILE A 192 -12.30 -0.30 13.37
N ALA A 193 -12.13 -0.59 14.67
CA ALA A 193 -11.17 0.12 15.48
C ALA A 193 -10.45 -0.69 16.53
N ASP A 194 -9.29 -0.18 16.95
CA ASP A 194 -8.47 -0.77 18.01
C ASP A 194 -8.09 -2.24 17.77
N CYS A 195 -7.90 -2.61 16.50
CA CYS A 195 -7.69 -3.99 16.07
C CYS A 195 -6.22 -4.26 15.70
N TYR A 196 -5.74 -5.46 16.02
CA TYR A 196 -4.46 -5.99 15.55
C TYR A 196 -4.69 -7.18 14.63
N MET A 197 -4.16 -7.12 13.41
CA MET A 197 -4.33 -8.16 12.40
C MET A 197 -2.97 -8.63 11.90
N ARG A 198 -2.74 -9.95 11.93
CA ARG A 198 -1.52 -10.53 11.37
C ARG A 198 -1.72 -11.90 10.74
N ASN A 199 -0.81 -12.25 9.83
CA ASN A 199 -0.78 -13.56 9.19
C ASN A 199 -2.05 -13.84 8.35
N TRP A 200 -2.55 -12.85 7.63
CA TRP A 200 -3.75 -12.96 6.76
C TRP A 200 -3.42 -12.52 5.34
N VAL A 201 -4.07 -13.09 4.30
CA VAL A 201 -3.87 -12.63 2.91
C VAL A 201 -4.07 -11.12 2.81
N GLY A 202 -5.06 -10.61 3.52
CA GLY A 202 -5.03 -9.22 3.93
C GLY A 202 -5.79 -8.90 5.20
N GLY A 203 -5.67 -7.66 5.66
CA GLY A 203 -6.33 -7.20 6.87
C GLY A 203 -7.82 -7.01 6.65
N ILE A 204 -8.20 -5.96 5.93
CA ILE A 204 -9.60 -5.55 5.73
C ILE A 204 -9.90 -5.42 4.25
N ILE A 205 -11.07 -5.90 3.81
CA ILE A 205 -11.52 -5.77 2.42
C ILE A 205 -13.00 -5.46 2.33
N THR A 206 -13.37 -4.58 1.42
CA THR A 206 -14.78 -4.24 1.11
C THR A 206 -15.26 -4.94 -0.15
N SER A 207 -16.45 -5.52 -0.08
CA SER A 207 -17.22 -6.07 -1.20
C SER A 207 -16.41 -6.92 -2.20
N PRO A 208 -15.64 -7.93 -1.75
CA PRO A 208 -14.90 -8.79 -2.68
C PRO A 208 -15.82 -9.66 -3.53
N ASN A 209 -17.12 -9.74 -3.24
CA ASN A 209 -18.04 -10.63 -3.96
C ASN A 209 -18.29 -10.27 -5.44
N GLY A 210 -17.80 -9.12 -5.91
CA GLY A 210 -17.91 -8.70 -7.33
C GLY A 210 -19.28 -8.17 -7.76
N HIS A 211 -20.25 -8.08 -6.86
CA HIS A 211 -21.63 -7.70 -7.15
C HIS A 211 -22.15 -6.53 -6.32
N THR A 212 -21.74 -6.43 -5.05
CA THR A 212 -22.26 -5.44 -4.12
C THR A 212 -21.67 -4.07 -4.43
N ALA A 213 -22.53 -3.12 -4.75
CA ALA A 213 -22.09 -1.77 -5.14
C ALA A 213 -21.95 -0.80 -3.95
N ASN A 214 -22.24 -1.20 -2.71
CA ASN A 214 -22.18 -0.27 -1.57
C ASN A 214 -21.21 -0.80 -0.51
N ALA A 215 -20.37 0.08 0.03
CA ALA A 215 -19.62 -0.11 1.28
C ALA A 215 -19.19 1.28 1.79
N ASP A 216 -20.17 2.18 1.88
CA ASP A 216 -19.96 3.62 2.12
C ASP A 216 -19.80 3.94 3.60
N LEU A 217 -19.17 5.07 3.87
CA LEU A 217 -18.98 5.59 5.22
C LEU A 217 -18.26 4.57 6.12
N THR A 218 -17.37 3.76 5.54
CA THR A 218 -16.55 2.82 6.28
C THR A 218 -15.41 3.58 6.94
N ILE A 219 -15.30 3.49 8.26
CA ILE A 219 -14.23 4.10 9.04
C ILE A 219 -13.37 2.98 9.63
N ILE A 220 -12.07 3.01 9.32
CA ILE A 220 -11.07 2.09 9.84
C ILE A 220 -10.06 2.91 10.62
N ASP A 221 -9.94 2.70 11.93
CA ASP A 221 -9.21 3.63 12.79
C ASP A 221 -8.40 2.90 13.87
N ARG A 222 -7.17 3.36 14.14
CA ARG A 222 -6.28 2.74 15.15
C ARG A 222 -6.15 1.24 14.91
N ILE A 223 -5.58 0.87 13.79
CA ILE A 223 -5.31 -0.53 13.46
C ILE A 223 -3.81 -0.81 13.38
N GLN A 224 -3.41 -2.02 13.76
CA GLN A 224 -2.05 -2.50 13.52
C GLN A 224 -2.07 -3.71 12.59
N LEU A 225 -1.18 -3.66 11.59
CA LEU A 225 -1.04 -4.65 10.52
C LEU A 225 0.37 -5.27 10.57
N GLY A 226 0.46 -6.58 10.34
CA GLY A 226 1.75 -7.25 10.15
C GLY A 226 1.65 -8.59 9.41
N ASN A 227 2.67 -8.93 8.63
CA ASN A 227 2.79 -10.22 7.91
C ASN A 227 1.57 -10.51 7.01
N MET A 228 1.43 -9.75 5.92
CA MET A 228 0.31 -9.86 4.98
C MET A 228 0.65 -9.37 3.57
N LYS A 229 -0.26 -9.58 2.61
CA LYS A 229 -0.12 -9.20 1.19
C LYS A 229 -0.57 -7.77 1.10
N ILE A 230 -1.80 -7.56 1.55
CA ILE A 230 -2.53 -6.33 1.37
C ILE A 230 -3.08 -5.94 2.73
N GLY A 231 -2.73 -4.74 3.19
CA GLY A 231 -3.28 -4.21 4.44
C GLY A 231 -4.80 -4.04 4.35
N ILE A 232 -5.21 -3.17 3.42
CA ILE A 232 -6.60 -2.82 3.18
C ILE A 232 -6.87 -2.87 1.67
N ALA A 233 -8.03 -3.38 1.29
CA ALA A 233 -8.46 -3.44 -0.10
C ALA A 233 -9.86 -2.85 -0.33
N GLY A 234 -9.96 -1.95 -1.31
CA GLY A 234 -11.23 -1.50 -1.89
C GLY A 234 -11.52 -2.23 -3.19
N CYS A 235 -12.77 -2.61 -3.45
CA CYS A 235 -13.10 -3.48 -4.60
C CYS A 235 -14.11 -2.89 -5.58
N GLN A 236 -14.76 -1.77 -5.26
CA GLN A 236 -15.92 -1.26 -5.98
C GLN A 236 -15.87 0.26 -6.17
N ASP A 237 -16.42 0.76 -7.28
CA ASP A 237 -16.39 2.17 -7.70
C ASP A 237 -17.41 3.06 -6.99
N GLN A 238 -18.41 2.44 -6.37
CA GLN A 238 -19.48 3.14 -5.66
C GLN A 238 -19.20 3.28 -4.15
N GLU A 239 -18.07 2.80 -3.65
CA GLU A 239 -17.58 3.07 -2.28
C GLU A 239 -17.34 4.57 -2.09
N LYS A 240 -18.04 5.20 -1.14
CA LYS A 240 -17.97 6.65 -0.89
C LYS A 240 -17.65 6.98 0.55
N MET A 241 -16.84 8.03 0.74
CA MET A 241 -16.52 8.58 2.06
C MET A 241 -15.94 7.54 3.00
N ASN A 242 -15.10 6.64 2.47
CA ASN A 242 -14.37 5.69 3.29
C ASN A 242 -13.11 6.36 3.81
N HIS A 243 -12.85 6.21 5.10
CA HIS A 243 -11.75 6.85 5.78
C HIS A 243 -10.94 5.83 6.58
N VAL A 244 -9.62 5.89 6.44
CA VAL A 244 -8.69 5.04 7.16
C VAL A 244 -7.70 5.92 7.91
N SER A 245 -7.64 5.80 9.23
CA SER A 245 -6.80 6.64 10.09
C SER A 245 -5.98 5.85 11.10
N ASN A 246 -4.85 6.44 11.53
CA ASN A 246 -4.04 5.97 12.65
C ASN A 246 -3.58 4.50 12.49
N VAL A 247 -2.93 4.21 11.37
CA VAL A 247 -2.49 2.83 11.04
C VAL A 247 -1.03 2.62 11.42
N MET A 248 -0.74 1.53 12.14
CA MET A 248 0.62 1.04 12.36
C MET A 248 0.88 -0.20 11.49
N ALA A 249 1.76 -0.10 10.51
CA ALA A 249 2.15 -1.20 9.65
C ALA A 249 3.59 -1.62 9.98
N TRP A 250 3.76 -2.55 10.93
CA TRP A 250 5.07 -2.90 11.52
C TRP A 250 5.40 -4.39 11.32
N GLY A 251 5.47 -4.82 10.08
CA GLY A 251 5.82 -6.18 9.72
C GLY A 251 5.98 -6.34 8.21
N VAL A 252 6.25 -7.56 7.77
CA VAL A 252 6.45 -7.84 6.35
C VAL A 252 5.12 -7.70 5.61
N ILE A 253 4.93 -6.59 4.90
CA ILE A 253 3.70 -6.29 4.17
C ILE A 253 4.03 -5.97 2.73
N HIS A 254 3.40 -6.63 1.77
CA HIS A 254 3.66 -6.29 0.38
C HIS A 254 3.06 -4.92 0.01
N THR A 255 1.76 -4.71 0.19
CA THR A 255 1.08 -3.47 -0.20
C THR A 255 0.19 -2.99 0.95
N ILE A 256 0.29 -1.73 1.38
CA ILE A 256 -0.56 -1.23 2.48
C ILE A 256 -2.01 -1.09 2.03
N PHE A 257 -2.24 -0.39 0.92
CA PHE A 257 -3.58 -0.17 0.38
C PHE A 257 -3.63 -0.56 -1.10
N ALA A 258 -4.66 -1.31 -1.48
CA ALA A 258 -4.85 -1.70 -2.86
C ALA A 258 -6.29 -1.58 -3.36
N THR A 259 -6.43 -1.27 -4.64
CA THR A 259 -7.68 -1.34 -5.37
C THR A 259 -7.46 -2.11 -6.67
N ASN A 260 -8.54 -2.50 -7.36
CA ASN A 260 -8.45 -3.19 -8.65
C ASN A 260 -7.75 -4.58 -8.61
N ILE A 261 -7.63 -5.21 -7.44
CA ILE A 261 -7.06 -6.56 -7.29
C ILE A 261 -8.17 -7.60 -7.06
N TYR A 262 -9.08 -7.27 -6.15
CA TYR A 262 -10.16 -8.16 -5.71
C TYR A 262 -11.53 -7.61 -6.13
N GLY A 263 -12.56 -8.44 -5.99
CA GLY A 263 -13.94 -8.10 -6.32
C GLY A 263 -14.14 -7.67 -7.75
N ALA A 264 -14.96 -6.64 -7.98
CA ALA A 264 -15.22 -6.14 -9.32
C ALA A 264 -13.97 -5.54 -9.97
N GLY A 265 -12.97 -5.17 -9.16
CA GLY A 265 -11.74 -4.57 -9.63
C GLY A 265 -11.95 -3.11 -10.02
N SER A 266 -12.85 -2.40 -9.34
CA SER A 266 -13.08 -0.98 -9.56
C SER A 266 -12.71 -0.17 -8.32
N VAL A 267 -12.61 1.16 -8.47
CA VAL A 267 -11.99 2.06 -7.48
C VAL A 267 -12.98 3.10 -7.01
N GLY A 268 -13.30 3.10 -5.71
CA GLY A 268 -14.14 4.10 -5.06
C GLY A 268 -13.33 5.19 -4.36
N ASN A 269 -14.00 5.97 -3.51
CA ASN A 269 -13.42 7.08 -2.76
C ASN A 269 -12.86 6.62 -1.42
N TRP A 270 -11.56 6.82 -1.24
CA TRP A 270 -10.84 6.49 -0.03
C TRP A 270 -9.99 7.67 0.43
N ASP A 271 -10.07 7.98 1.71
CA ASP A 271 -9.23 8.94 2.41
C ASP A 271 -8.35 8.19 3.41
N LEU A 272 -7.04 8.23 3.20
CA LEU A 272 -6.04 7.50 3.98
C LEU A 272 -5.19 8.53 4.72
N ASP A 273 -5.19 8.46 6.04
CA ASP A 273 -4.69 9.50 6.93
C ASP A 273 -3.87 8.90 8.09
N HIS A 274 -2.79 9.56 8.50
CA HIS A 274 -1.93 9.17 9.63
C HIS A 274 -1.47 7.70 9.63
N PHE A 275 -0.50 7.37 8.78
CA PHE A 275 0.10 6.04 8.72
C PHE A 275 1.54 6.06 9.25
N ASN A 276 1.86 5.13 10.16
CA ASN A 276 3.23 4.85 10.59
C ASN A 276 3.65 3.48 10.02
N ILE A 277 4.56 3.51 9.04
CA ILE A 277 4.95 2.33 8.25
C ILE A 277 6.43 2.03 8.51
N ALA A 278 6.69 0.81 8.99
CA ALA A 278 8.02 0.29 9.28
C ALA A 278 8.08 -1.23 9.06
N GLY A 279 9.23 -1.85 9.32
CA GLY A 279 9.32 -3.31 9.44
C GLY A 279 9.21 -4.10 8.12
N TYR A 280 9.73 -3.54 7.01
CA TYR A 280 9.75 -4.11 5.66
C TYR A 280 8.39 -4.10 4.94
N THR A 281 8.03 -2.92 4.43
CA THR A 281 6.90 -2.77 3.51
C THR A 281 7.40 -2.64 2.07
N ASN A 282 6.80 -3.35 1.11
CA ASN A 282 7.22 -3.23 -0.29
C ASN A 282 6.64 -1.96 -0.93
N GLU A 283 5.31 -1.82 -0.93
CA GLU A 283 4.57 -0.74 -1.58
C GLU A 283 3.58 -0.09 -0.61
N ILE A 284 3.43 1.23 -0.66
CA ILE A 284 2.34 1.91 0.08
C ILE A 284 1.02 1.68 -0.63
N ILE A 285 0.99 1.87 -1.96
CA ILE A 285 -0.26 1.90 -2.71
C ILE A 285 -0.18 1.14 -4.03
N TYR A 286 -1.25 0.40 -4.32
CA TYR A 286 -1.59 -0.06 -5.65
C TYR A 286 -3.01 0.43 -6.00
N ASN A 287 -3.10 1.58 -6.65
CA ASN A 287 -4.37 2.23 -6.99
C ASN A 287 -4.41 2.62 -8.46
N ASN A 288 -4.97 1.73 -9.29
CA ASN A 288 -5.18 2.01 -10.71
C ASN A 288 -6.62 2.52 -10.92
N GLN A 289 -6.82 3.81 -10.72
CA GLN A 289 -8.13 4.43 -10.74
C GLN A 289 -8.54 4.87 -12.15
N GLY A 290 -9.54 4.18 -12.69
CA GLY A 290 -10.39 4.68 -13.78
C GLY A 290 -11.82 5.01 -13.33
N GLY A 291 -12.06 5.05 -12.01
CA GLY A 291 -13.38 5.24 -11.38
C GLY A 291 -13.87 6.69 -11.35
N TYR A 292 -14.90 6.98 -10.55
CA TYR A 292 -15.57 8.29 -10.49
C TYR A 292 -15.01 9.24 -9.42
N PHE A 293 -14.37 8.71 -8.39
CA PHE A 293 -13.97 9.49 -7.21
C PHE A 293 -12.47 9.41 -6.96
N PRO A 294 -11.82 10.50 -6.51
CA PRO A 294 -10.42 10.51 -6.13
C PRO A 294 -10.15 9.71 -4.85
N THR A 295 -8.89 9.37 -4.67
CA THR A 295 -8.32 8.80 -3.45
C THR A 295 -7.32 9.80 -2.88
N TYR A 296 -7.33 9.99 -1.56
CA TYR A 296 -6.50 10.96 -0.86
C TYR A 296 -5.59 10.26 0.13
N LEU A 297 -4.30 10.63 0.15
CA LEU A 297 -3.32 10.15 1.10
C LEU A 297 -2.74 11.35 1.85
N SER A 298 -2.69 11.28 3.17
CA SER A 298 -2.09 12.33 3.99
C SER A 298 -1.38 11.77 5.22
N TYR A 299 -0.29 12.45 5.63
CA TYR A 299 0.46 12.13 6.84
C TYR A 299 0.96 10.68 6.90
N PHE A 300 1.55 10.20 5.80
CA PHE A 300 2.26 8.92 5.76
C PHE A 300 3.70 9.12 6.23
N TYR A 301 4.07 8.47 7.33
CA TYR A 301 5.44 8.42 7.85
C TYR A 301 5.98 7.01 7.63
N ALA A 302 6.72 6.85 6.53
CA ALA A 302 7.17 5.55 6.06
C ALA A 302 8.70 5.45 6.06
N GLU A 303 9.23 4.38 6.63
CA GLU A 303 10.66 4.06 6.60
C GLU A 303 10.97 2.69 6.01
N SER A 304 12.09 2.64 5.27
CA SER A 304 12.59 1.45 4.59
C SER A 304 11.52 0.76 3.75
N ILE A 305 10.81 1.53 2.92
CA ILE A 305 9.86 1.00 1.93
C ILE A 305 10.55 0.76 0.59
N ALA A 306 10.17 -0.24 -0.20
CA ALA A 306 10.78 -0.38 -1.54
C ALA A 306 10.35 0.77 -2.45
N ARG A 307 9.06 1.11 -2.40
CA ARG A 307 8.43 2.09 -3.30
C ARG A 307 7.15 2.65 -2.68
N PHE A 308 6.72 3.80 -3.20
CA PHE A 308 5.39 4.34 -2.97
C PHE A 308 4.37 3.42 -3.65
N GLY A 309 4.71 2.96 -4.86
CA GLY A 309 3.91 2.01 -5.64
C GLY A 309 3.24 2.69 -6.81
N THR A 310 2.09 2.14 -7.22
CA THR A 310 1.34 2.61 -8.40
C THR A 310 0.13 3.42 -7.97
N MET A 311 0.03 4.66 -8.44
CA MET A 311 -1.16 5.49 -8.26
C MET A 311 -1.50 6.22 -9.56
N TYR A 312 -2.56 5.76 -10.21
CA TYR A 312 -3.13 6.39 -11.41
C TYR A 312 -4.46 7.01 -11.05
N SER A 313 -4.71 8.23 -11.54
CA SER A 313 -5.97 8.93 -11.30
C SER A 313 -6.36 9.82 -12.47
N THR A 314 -7.63 9.76 -12.84
CA THR A 314 -8.27 10.72 -13.76
C THR A 314 -9.01 11.84 -13.03
N ASN A 315 -9.12 11.76 -11.70
CA ASN A 315 -10.02 12.61 -10.91
C ASN A 315 -9.28 13.49 -9.88
N GLY A 316 -7.95 13.63 -10.01
CA GLY A 316 -7.17 14.52 -9.15
C GLY A 316 -6.91 13.97 -7.75
N SER A 317 -6.38 12.74 -7.67
CA SER A 317 -5.94 12.16 -6.40
C SER A 317 -4.72 12.91 -5.85
N THR A 318 -4.59 13.01 -4.53
CA THR A 318 -3.49 13.74 -3.89
C THR A 318 -2.77 12.93 -2.83
N VAL A 319 -1.48 13.19 -2.68
CA VAL A 319 -0.64 12.76 -1.57
C VAL A 319 -0.15 14.03 -0.89
N THR A 320 -0.26 14.13 0.44
CA THR A 320 0.05 15.37 1.15
C THR A 320 0.78 15.14 2.47
N ASN A 321 1.66 16.08 2.83
CA ASN A 321 2.34 16.17 4.13
C ASN A 321 2.95 14.85 4.61
N SER A 322 3.48 14.05 3.69
CA SER A 322 4.01 12.71 3.96
C SER A 322 5.54 12.71 3.93
N THR A 323 6.14 11.82 4.72
CA THR A 323 7.57 11.52 4.70
C THR A 323 7.77 10.10 4.18
N LEU A 324 8.26 10.00 2.95
CA LEU A 324 8.51 8.75 2.26
C LEU A 324 10.01 8.47 2.23
N ASN A 325 10.45 7.51 3.05
CA ASN A 325 11.84 7.13 3.19
C ASN A 325 12.03 5.73 2.58
N PHE A 326 12.47 5.68 1.33
CA PHE A 326 12.69 4.42 0.62
C PHE A 326 13.87 3.66 1.24
N ALA A 327 13.88 2.33 1.16
CA ALA A 327 15.03 1.52 1.54
C ALA A 327 16.29 1.98 0.80
N GLY A 328 17.48 1.64 1.30
CA GLY A 328 18.74 1.95 0.62
C GLY A 328 19.20 0.87 -0.36
N TYR A 329 20.10 1.22 -1.29
CA TYR A 329 20.57 0.31 -2.35
C TYR A 329 21.23 -0.96 -1.80
N ARG A 330 21.76 -0.92 -0.57
CA ARG A 330 22.38 -2.08 0.07
C ARG A 330 21.35 -3.15 0.42
N GLU A 331 20.11 -2.73 0.67
CA GLU A 331 19.02 -3.62 1.02
C GLU A 331 18.21 -4.04 -0.20
N ALA A 332 17.76 -3.10 -1.05
CA ALA A 332 16.96 -3.45 -2.23
C ALA A 332 17.79 -3.84 -3.45
N GLY A 333 19.09 -3.56 -3.45
CA GLY A 333 20.08 -3.91 -4.50
C GLY A 333 19.93 -3.19 -5.83
N THR A 334 18.72 -2.81 -6.25
CA THR A 334 18.47 -2.08 -7.51
C THR A 334 17.25 -1.16 -7.39
N TYR A 335 17.35 0.06 -7.92
CA TYR A 335 16.24 1.03 -8.00
C TYR A 335 15.99 1.50 -9.44
N THR A 336 16.00 0.58 -10.41
CA THR A 336 15.60 0.93 -11.78
C THR A 336 14.10 1.05 -11.95
N ASP A 337 13.35 0.47 -11.04
CA ASP A 337 11.92 0.32 -11.20
C ASP A 337 11.23 1.37 -10.32
N ASP A 338 10.76 2.43 -10.97
CA ASP A 338 9.69 3.36 -10.59
C ASP A 338 9.28 3.33 -9.11
N MET A 339 10.10 3.91 -8.22
CA MET A 339 9.74 4.07 -6.79
C MET A 339 8.39 4.78 -6.65
N ILE A 340 8.13 5.71 -7.55
CA ILE A 340 6.83 6.34 -7.72
C ILE A 340 6.39 6.07 -9.15
N ASN A 341 5.29 5.35 -9.31
CA ASN A 341 4.69 5.10 -10.61
C ASN A 341 3.28 5.69 -10.63
N GLY A 342 3.00 6.61 -11.55
CA GLY A 342 1.71 7.28 -11.50
C GLY A 342 1.39 8.21 -12.66
N TYR A 343 0.16 8.71 -12.68
CA TYR A 343 -0.30 9.78 -13.57
C TYR A 343 -1.55 10.42 -12.96
N GLY A 344 -1.73 11.74 -13.15
CA GLY A 344 -2.85 12.51 -12.59
C GLY A 344 -2.90 12.57 -11.06
N VAL A 345 -1.73 12.48 -10.42
CA VAL A 345 -1.57 12.54 -8.96
C VAL A 345 -0.77 13.80 -8.59
N THR A 346 -1.19 14.49 -7.54
CA THR A 346 -0.46 15.64 -6.99
C THR A 346 0.10 15.33 -5.60
N PHE A 347 1.42 15.46 -5.46
CA PHE A 347 2.17 15.43 -4.21
C PHE A 347 2.29 16.87 -3.67
N VAL A 348 1.97 17.11 -2.40
CA VAL A 348 1.97 18.45 -1.78
C VAL A 348 2.62 18.43 -0.40
N GLY A 349 3.71 19.19 -0.23
CA GLY A 349 4.38 19.30 1.08
C GLY A 349 5.07 18.00 1.53
N ASP A 350 5.29 17.07 0.61
CA ASP A 350 5.90 15.77 0.92
C ASP A 350 7.42 15.84 0.98
N GLN A 351 8.04 15.01 1.82
CA GLN A 351 9.46 14.73 1.84
C GLN A 351 9.73 13.36 1.23
N LEU A 352 10.53 13.30 0.16
CA LEU A 352 10.84 12.06 -0.56
C LEU A 352 12.36 11.83 -0.56
N ARG A 353 12.79 10.72 0.03
CA ARG A 353 14.22 10.43 0.20
C ARG A 353 14.53 8.94 0.31
N ILE A 354 15.82 8.62 0.22
CA ILE A 354 16.34 7.26 0.36
C ILE A 354 17.06 7.14 1.71
N TYR A 355 16.68 6.13 2.49
CA TYR A 355 17.10 5.97 3.87
C TYR A 355 18.63 5.81 3.98
N GLY A 356 19.25 6.77 4.67
CA GLY A 356 20.69 6.79 4.94
C GLY A 356 21.56 6.99 3.69
N GLN A 357 21.01 7.45 2.56
CA GLN A 357 21.74 7.55 1.30
C GLN A 357 21.32 8.78 0.49
N PHE A 358 22.30 9.49 -0.04
CA PHE A 358 22.09 10.59 -1.00
C PHE A 358 21.95 10.03 -2.41
N THR A 359 20.80 9.41 -2.67
CA THR A 359 20.48 8.85 -3.98
C THR A 359 19.13 9.39 -4.49
N PRO A 360 18.97 9.55 -5.82
CA PRO A 360 17.77 10.12 -6.40
C PRO A 360 16.60 9.13 -6.30
N VAL A 361 15.42 9.66 -5.98
CA VAL A 361 14.16 8.94 -6.12
C VAL A 361 13.84 8.79 -7.60
N THR A 362 13.36 7.62 -8.02
CA THR A 362 12.93 7.37 -9.41
C THR A 362 11.42 7.56 -9.56
N ILE A 363 11.02 8.31 -10.59
CA ILE A 363 9.64 8.69 -10.85
C ILE A 363 9.27 8.29 -12.28
N ASN A 364 8.25 7.46 -12.45
CA ASN A 364 7.70 7.12 -13.75
C ASN A 364 6.31 7.68 -13.93
N THR A 365 6.16 8.49 -14.97
CA THR A 365 4.87 8.97 -15.41
C THR A 365 4.32 8.00 -16.46
N GLY A 366 3.17 7.40 -16.14
CA GLY A 366 2.49 6.50 -17.06
C GLY A 366 2.12 7.21 -18.38
N PRO A 367 1.84 6.44 -19.45
CA PRO A 367 1.40 7.02 -20.72
C PRO A 367 0.02 7.68 -20.55
N GLY A 368 -0.04 9.01 -20.54
CA GLY A 368 -1.30 9.74 -20.42
C GLY A 368 -1.10 11.26 -20.45
N ALA A 369 -2.18 11.99 -20.75
CA ALA A 369 -2.19 13.46 -20.76
C ALA A 369 -2.19 14.09 -19.35
N ASN A 370 -2.49 13.28 -18.33
CA ASN A 370 -2.54 13.71 -16.94
C ASN A 370 -1.19 13.48 -16.28
N ASN A 371 -0.58 14.55 -15.81
CA ASN A 371 0.78 14.54 -15.31
C ASN A 371 0.85 14.24 -13.82
N MET A 372 2.03 13.89 -13.33
CA MET A 372 2.31 13.96 -11.90
C MET A 372 2.81 15.36 -11.54
N HIS A 373 2.30 15.89 -10.44
CA HIS A 373 2.66 17.22 -9.96
C HIS A 373 3.26 17.11 -8.57
N PHE A 374 4.36 17.81 -8.32
CA PHE A 374 5.00 17.95 -7.02
C PHE A 374 4.98 19.43 -6.63
N ARG A 375 4.35 19.75 -5.50
CA ARG A 375 4.13 21.11 -5.01
C ARG A 375 4.71 21.23 -3.61
N ASP A 376 5.64 22.16 -3.41
CA ASP A 376 6.24 22.41 -2.09
C ASP A 376 6.91 21.17 -1.45
N CYS A 377 7.25 20.17 -2.27
CA CYS A 377 7.92 18.94 -1.82
C CYS A 377 9.42 19.16 -1.58
N SER A 378 10.02 18.31 -0.75
CA SER A 378 11.48 18.26 -0.56
C SER A 378 12.05 16.91 -0.96
N PHE A 379 13.24 16.93 -1.54
CA PHE A 379 14.00 15.74 -1.94
C PHE A 379 15.42 15.80 -1.35
N ASP A 380 16.04 14.66 -1.05
CA ASP A 380 17.45 14.66 -0.63
C ASP A 380 18.42 14.86 -1.80
N VAL A 381 18.05 14.34 -2.97
CA VAL A 381 18.77 14.52 -4.24
C VAL A 381 17.76 14.79 -5.34
N ILE A 382 18.20 15.43 -6.42
CA ILE A 382 17.40 15.62 -7.63
C ILE A 382 16.73 14.31 -8.05
N PRO A 383 15.39 14.26 -8.17
CA PRO A 383 14.70 13.06 -8.61
C PRO A 383 14.97 12.78 -10.09
N ILE A 384 14.98 11.49 -10.45
CA ILE A 384 15.14 11.04 -11.85
C ILE A 384 13.79 10.59 -12.37
N TYR A 385 13.41 11.13 -13.53
CA TYR A 385 12.24 10.69 -14.27
C TYR A 385 12.66 10.30 -15.69
N PRO A 386 12.85 9.01 -15.99
CA PRO A 386 13.14 8.58 -17.34
C PRO A 386 11.88 8.82 -18.17
N GLN A 387 11.90 9.83 -19.03
CA GLN A 387 10.79 10.08 -19.94
C GLN A 387 10.76 8.96 -20.99
N THR A 388 10.08 7.87 -20.68
CA THR A 388 9.86 6.75 -21.60
C THR A 388 8.80 7.08 -22.64
N TYR A 389 7.92 8.05 -22.36
CA TYR A 389 6.81 8.42 -23.24
C TYR A 389 6.85 9.89 -23.67
N PRO A 390 6.57 10.18 -24.96
CA PRO A 390 6.62 11.55 -25.50
C PRO A 390 5.52 12.49 -24.98
N TYR A 391 4.56 12.01 -24.19
CA TYR A 391 3.33 12.74 -23.83
C TYR A 391 3.11 12.98 -22.33
N GLY A 392 3.94 12.40 -21.44
CA GLY A 392 3.90 12.67 -20.01
C GLY A 392 5.00 13.64 -19.59
N PHE A 393 4.68 14.61 -18.74
CA PHE A 393 5.67 15.42 -18.03
C PHE A 393 5.45 15.34 -16.52
N THR A 394 6.52 15.50 -15.75
CA THR A 394 6.44 15.70 -14.30
C THR A 394 6.69 17.17 -14.02
N ASP A 395 5.81 17.80 -13.24
CA ASP A 395 5.94 19.20 -12.89
C ASP A 395 6.35 19.35 -11.41
N PHE A 396 7.28 20.26 -11.15
CA PHE A 396 7.81 20.58 -9.83
C PHE A 396 7.64 22.08 -9.60
N GLN A 397 6.86 22.46 -8.58
CA GLN A 397 6.67 23.87 -8.19
C GLN A 397 7.04 24.03 -6.72
N ASN A 398 7.90 25.01 -6.45
CA ASN A 398 8.42 25.30 -5.11
C ASN A 398 9.07 24.10 -4.40
N CYS A 399 9.50 23.07 -5.14
CA CYS A 399 10.20 21.95 -4.55
C CYS A 399 11.63 22.33 -4.15
N THR A 400 12.21 21.65 -3.17
CA THR A 400 13.56 21.93 -2.65
C THR A 400 14.44 20.67 -2.63
N ILE A 401 15.77 20.86 -2.65
CA ILE A 401 16.76 19.80 -2.40
C ILE A 401 17.42 20.07 -1.04
N SER A 402 17.35 19.11 -0.11
CA SER A 402 17.59 19.29 1.34
C SER A 402 18.98 19.85 1.69
N GLU A 403 20.00 19.69 0.85
CA GLU A 403 21.36 20.15 1.16
C GLU A 403 21.75 21.52 0.56
N SER A 404 20.88 22.20 -0.19
CA SER A 404 21.39 23.32 -1.00
C SER A 404 20.61 24.64 -0.99
N PHE A 405 19.50 24.77 -0.25
CA PHE A 405 18.57 25.91 -0.39
C PHE A 405 18.17 26.21 -1.86
N ASN A 406 18.52 25.32 -2.80
CA ASN A 406 18.25 25.48 -4.21
C ASN A 406 16.83 24.99 -4.43
N ILE A 407 15.98 25.93 -4.82
CA ILE A 407 14.61 25.67 -5.21
C ILE A 407 14.68 24.99 -6.58
N LEU A 408 14.07 23.80 -6.71
CA LEU A 408 13.95 23.06 -7.96
C LEU A 408 13.14 23.82 -9.04
N ASN A 409 12.46 24.91 -8.67
CA ASN A 409 11.83 25.83 -9.62
C ASN A 409 11.45 27.20 -8.99
N PRO A 410 12.07 28.32 -9.42
CA PRO A 410 11.40 29.60 -9.44
C PRO A 410 11.07 29.91 -10.91
N ILE A 411 9.81 29.79 -11.34
CA ILE A 411 9.13 30.61 -12.36
C ILE A 411 7.85 29.86 -12.79
N GLY A 412 6.70 30.54 -12.65
CA GLY A 412 5.39 30.08 -13.08
C GLY A 412 5.22 29.96 -14.60
N PRO A 413 3.98 29.84 -15.11
CA PRO A 413 3.70 29.46 -16.49
C PRO A 413 4.21 30.52 -17.47
N GLN A 414 5.36 30.28 -18.10
CA GLN A 414 5.79 31.05 -19.26
C GLN A 414 5.52 30.25 -20.53
N SER A 415 4.45 30.64 -21.21
CA SER A 415 4.19 30.27 -22.59
C SER A 415 5.28 30.85 -23.50
N ILE A 416 6.31 30.06 -23.80
CA ILE A 416 7.34 30.43 -24.78
C ILE A 416 6.76 30.23 -26.20
N ARG A 417 6.79 31.28 -27.04
CA ARG A 417 6.26 31.25 -28.42
C ARG A 417 6.98 30.22 -29.31
N PRO A 418 6.28 29.43 -30.15
CA PRO A 418 6.88 28.49 -31.11
C PRO A 418 7.76 29.23 -32.11
N GLY A 419 9.07 28.97 -32.12
CA GLY A 419 9.94 29.49 -33.20
C GLY A 419 11.41 29.75 -32.85
N SER A 420 11.83 29.78 -31.59
CA SER A 420 13.17 30.28 -31.21
C SER A 420 14.06 29.31 -30.42
N MET A 421 13.86 27.98 -30.52
CA MET A 421 14.86 27.03 -30.00
C MET A 421 15.40 26.11 -31.12
N PRO A 422 16.73 25.92 -31.22
CA PRO A 422 17.29 24.87 -32.04
C PRO A 422 16.84 23.50 -31.50
N LEU A 423 16.61 22.57 -32.42
CA LEU A 423 15.90 21.29 -32.33
C LEU A 423 16.41 20.23 -31.30
N LEU A 424 17.04 20.62 -30.19
CA LEU A 424 17.60 19.70 -29.18
C LEU A 424 17.23 20.04 -27.72
N SER A 425 16.22 20.88 -27.48
CA SER A 425 15.73 21.18 -26.13
C SER A 425 14.41 20.46 -25.88
N TYR A 426 14.45 19.43 -25.03
CA TYR A 426 13.25 18.72 -24.56
C TYR A 426 12.36 19.63 -23.71
N GLY A 427 11.05 19.54 -23.94
CA GLY A 427 9.96 19.89 -23.01
C GLY A 427 9.49 21.36 -23.00
N ARG A 428 8.56 21.74 -23.89
CA ARG A 428 7.76 22.96 -23.70
C ARG A 428 6.72 22.73 -22.61
N GLY A 429 6.91 23.32 -21.43
CA GLY A 429 5.88 23.33 -20.38
C GLY A 429 6.29 23.64 -18.94
N SER A 430 7.60 23.76 -18.63
CA SER A 430 8.22 24.11 -17.33
C SER A 430 8.34 23.00 -16.27
N ASN A 431 9.37 22.93 -15.40
CA ASN A 431 10.70 23.56 -15.32
C ASN A 431 11.53 22.85 -14.20
N VAL A 432 12.20 21.75 -14.51
CA VAL A 432 13.54 21.53 -13.92
C VAL A 432 14.49 21.66 -15.09
N ALA A 433 14.90 22.90 -15.38
CA ALA A 433 15.89 23.13 -16.40
C ALA A 433 17.16 22.43 -15.91
N ALA A 434 17.50 21.30 -16.52
CA ALA A 434 18.76 20.64 -16.31
C ALA A 434 19.47 20.59 -17.63
N ARG A 435 20.75 20.97 -17.63
CA ARG A 435 21.58 20.82 -18.81
C ARG A 435 22.29 19.47 -18.70
N ASN A 436 22.00 18.59 -19.66
CA ASN A 436 22.80 17.40 -19.86
C ASN A 436 24.07 17.83 -20.62
N VAL A 437 25.19 17.88 -19.92
CA VAL A 437 26.49 18.23 -20.51
C VAL A 437 27.16 16.94 -20.94
N LEU A 438 27.28 16.74 -22.24
CA LEU A 438 28.02 15.61 -22.79
C LEU A 438 29.48 15.71 -22.35
N LEU A 439 29.99 14.67 -21.66
CA LEU A 439 31.29 14.76 -21.00
C LEU A 439 32.46 14.88 -21.98
N ASP A 440 32.50 14.03 -23.01
CA ASP A 440 33.64 14.01 -23.94
C ASP A 440 33.25 13.68 -25.40
N GLY A 441 31.96 13.58 -25.69
CA GLY A 441 31.46 13.29 -27.04
C GLY A 441 31.56 11.83 -27.47
N ASN A 442 32.27 10.98 -26.71
CA ASN A 442 32.55 9.61 -27.09
C ASN A 442 31.62 8.64 -26.35
N PRO A 443 31.28 7.51 -26.97
CA PRO A 443 30.54 6.46 -26.30
C PRO A 443 31.50 5.62 -25.44
N HIS A 444 31.15 5.39 -24.18
CA HIS A 444 31.92 4.66 -23.19
C HIS A 444 31.28 3.31 -22.89
N LYS A 445 32.10 2.27 -22.76
CA LYS A 445 31.62 0.99 -22.25
C LYS A 445 31.49 1.07 -20.73
N ILE A 446 30.30 0.80 -20.21
CA ILE A 446 30.09 0.72 -18.76
C ILE A 446 30.25 -0.75 -18.36
N THR A 447 31.42 -1.11 -17.82
CA THR A 447 31.70 -2.49 -17.40
C THR A 447 31.27 -2.74 -15.96
N ARG A 448 30.56 -3.85 -15.71
CA ARG A 448 30.16 -4.29 -14.37
C ARG A 448 31.28 -5.08 -13.69
N THR A 449 31.71 -4.68 -12.48
CA THR A 449 32.58 -5.52 -11.62
C THR A 449 32.17 -5.41 -10.15
N GLY A 450 31.47 -6.41 -9.60
CA GLY A 450 31.17 -6.52 -8.16
C GLY A 450 30.05 -5.59 -7.63
N PRO A 451 29.86 -5.51 -6.29
CA PRO A 451 28.83 -4.69 -5.64
C PRO A 451 29.14 -3.18 -5.59
N ASN A 452 30.30 -2.74 -6.10
CA ASN A 452 30.70 -1.34 -6.24
C ASN A 452 31.26 -1.15 -7.66
N PHE A 453 30.79 -0.15 -8.40
CA PHE A 453 31.23 0.08 -9.78
C PHE A 453 32.24 1.24 -9.88
N SER A 454 33.48 0.94 -10.30
CA SER A 454 34.37 1.95 -10.86
C SER A 454 34.35 1.86 -12.38
N THR A 455 33.99 2.94 -13.06
CA THR A 455 34.20 3.05 -14.50
C THR A 455 35.31 4.05 -14.77
N VAL A 456 36.24 3.68 -15.64
CA VAL A 456 37.34 4.56 -16.06
C VAL A 456 36.80 5.43 -17.19
N ILE A 457 36.03 6.45 -16.84
CA ILE A 457 35.67 7.52 -17.78
C ILE A 457 36.70 8.61 -17.57
N LYS A 458 37.42 9.02 -18.64
CA LYS A 458 38.33 10.17 -18.60
C LYS A 458 37.56 11.35 -18.01
N SER A 459 37.82 11.65 -16.74
CA SER A 459 37.10 12.69 -16.02
C SER A 459 37.39 14.01 -16.71
N ASP A 460 36.36 14.61 -17.30
CA ASP A 460 36.35 16.05 -17.45
C ASP A 460 36.47 16.65 -16.03
N SER A 461 37.30 17.69 -15.90
CA SER A 461 37.44 18.52 -14.71
C SER A 461 36.10 19.06 -14.15
N SER A 462 35.03 19.02 -14.93
CA SER A 462 33.69 19.48 -14.55
C SER A 462 32.91 18.52 -13.65
N VAL A 463 33.33 17.25 -13.55
CA VAL A 463 32.68 16.22 -12.71
C VAL A 463 33.10 16.39 -11.25
N LYS A 464 32.11 16.45 -10.36
CA LYS A 464 32.26 16.63 -8.91
C LYS A 464 31.64 15.46 -8.15
N LEU A 465 32.04 15.29 -6.89
CA LEU A 465 31.39 14.35 -5.98
C LEU A 465 29.89 14.68 -5.92
N ASN A 466 29.05 13.66 -5.87
CA ASN A 466 27.58 13.74 -5.86
C ASN A 466 26.94 14.23 -7.17
N ASP A 467 27.71 14.46 -8.24
CA ASP A 467 27.12 14.72 -9.55
C ASP A 467 26.35 13.48 -10.06
N VAL A 468 25.18 13.71 -10.66
CA VAL A 468 24.39 12.66 -11.31
C VAL A 468 24.88 12.46 -12.74
N ILE A 469 25.21 11.22 -13.07
CA ILE A 469 25.64 10.81 -14.39
C ILE A 469 24.49 10.10 -15.09
N LEU A 470 24.21 10.55 -16.32
CA LEU A 470 23.26 9.92 -17.23
C LEU A 470 24.01 9.19 -18.34
N ALA A 471 23.43 8.10 -18.83
CA ALA A 471 23.94 7.30 -19.93
C ALA A 471 22.85 7.10 -20.98
N THR A 472 23.23 7.19 -22.26
CA THR A 472 22.34 6.87 -23.39
C THR A 472 23.13 6.19 -24.49
N TYR A 473 22.60 5.08 -25.01
CA TYR A 473 23.23 4.35 -26.12
C TYR A 473 22.72 4.80 -27.50
N ASP A 474 21.57 5.49 -27.55
CA ASP A 474 20.90 5.95 -28.77
C ASP A 474 20.82 7.48 -28.91
N ARG A 475 21.33 8.23 -27.91
CA ARG A 475 21.23 9.71 -27.77
C ARG A 475 19.80 10.24 -27.61
N VAL A 476 18.82 9.36 -27.46
CA VAL A 476 17.40 9.72 -27.36
C VAL A 476 16.88 9.41 -25.95
N ILE A 477 17.22 8.24 -25.41
CA ILE A 477 16.74 7.77 -24.11
C ILE A 477 17.87 7.85 -23.10
N TYR A 478 17.74 8.76 -22.15
CA TYR A 478 18.68 8.93 -21.05
C TYR A 478 18.28 8.04 -19.88
N ARG A 479 19.25 7.30 -19.35
CA ARG A 479 19.09 6.49 -18.13
C ARG A 479 20.04 6.99 -17.06
N ALA A 480 19.65 6.87 -15.80
CA ALA A 480 20.55 7.11 -14.68
C ALA A 480 21.71 6.11 -14.73
N ALA A 481 22.92 6.60 -15.00
CA ALA A 481 24.12 5.78 -14.93
C ALA A 481 24.60 5.64 -13.49
N GLY A 482 24.34 6.63 -12.62
CA GLY A 482 24.72 6.61 -11.20
C GLY A 482 25.06 7.98 -10.65
N ILE A 483 25.49 8.03 -9.39
CA ILE A 483 25.99 9.26 -8.74
C ILE A 483 27.47 9.12 -8.47
N VAL A 484 28.25 10.16 -8.69
CA VAL A 484 29.69 10.15 -8.44
C VAL A 484 29.99 10.03 -6.94
N THR A 485 30.59 8.91 -6.52
CA THR A 485 30.97 8.64 -5.12
C THR A 485 32.45 8.80 -4.84
N ARG A 486 33.29 8.80 -5.88
CA ARG A 486 34.72 9.01 -5.77
C ARG A 486 35.26 9.59 -7.06
N ILE A 487 36.23 10.50 -6.95
CA ILE A 487 36.97 11.05 -8.07
C ILE A 487 38.45 10.72 -7.89
N SER A 488 39.09 10.26 -8.96
CA SER A 488 40.53 10.02 -9.06
C SER A 488 41.05 10.73 -10.32
N PRO A 489 42.36 10.98 -10.47
CA PRO A 489 42.89 11.58 -11.69
C PRO A 489 42.45 10.83 -12.96
N GLY A 490 41.63 11.49 -13.78
CA GLY A 490 41.12 10.94 -15.03
C GLY A 490 39.98 9.93 -14.86
N GLN A 491 39.37 9.77 -13.68
CA GLN A 491 38.36 8.74 -13.40
C GLN A 491 37.33 9.16 -12.34
N PHE A 492 36.14 8.58 -12.38
CA PHE A 492 35.17 8.67 -11.28
C PHE A 492 34.43 7.35 -11.05
N THR A 493 34.02 7.11 -9.81
CA THR A 493 33.28 5.93 -9.36
C THR A 493 31.82 6.30 -9.17
N LEU A 494 30.90 5.40 -9.51
CA LEU A 494 29.47 5.62 -9.35
C LEU A 494 28.91 4.81 -8.18
N SER A 495 27.93 5.38 -7.46
CA SER A 495 27.23 4.74 -6.33
C SER A 495 26.50 3.47 -6.76
N TYR A 496 25.87 3.51 -7.93
CA TYR A 496 25.17 2.39 -8.55
C TYR A 496 25.14 2.60 -10.07
N THR A 497 24.92 1.54 -10.84
CA THR A 497 24.54 1.65 -12.27
C THR A 497 23.17 1.00 -12.45
N SER A 498 22.27 1.65 -13.17
CA SER A 498 20.96 1.06 -13.52
C SER A 498 21.17 -0.32 -14.17
N PRO A 499 20.49 -1.40 -13.73
CA PRO A 499 20.46 -2.67 -14.45
C PRO A 499 20.08 -2.61 -15.93
N ASP A 500 19.44 -1.55 -16.38
CA ASP A 500 19.19 -1.34 -17.80
C ASP A 500 20.44 -0.94 -18.59
N ILE A 501 21.51 -0.58 -17.89
CA ILE A 501 22.82 -0.37 -18.49
C ILE A 501 23.39 -1.74 -18.87
N ASP A 502 23.05 -2.14 -20.09
CA ASP A 502 23.63 -3.28 -20.78
C ASP A 502 25.13 -3.06 -21.01
N SER A 503 25.95 -3.79 -20.25
CA SER A 503 27.41 -3.74 -20.33
C SER A 503 28.00 -4.13 -21.69
N THR A 504 27.20 -4.69 -22.60
CA THR A 504 27.62 -4.99 -23.97
C THR A 504 27.56 -3.75 -24.89
N LYS A 505 26.82 -2.72 -24.49
CA LYS A 505 26.66 -1.47 -25.25
C LYS A 505 27.66 -0.39 -24.82
N ASN A 506 27.91 0.54 -25.73
CA ASN A 506 28.61 1.78 -25.42
C ASN A 506 27.58 2.91 -25.23
N TYR A 507 27.80 3.76 -24.23
CA TYR A 507 26.89 4.83 -23.84
C TYR A 507 27.58 6.17 -23.94
N PHE A 508 26.92 7.14 -24.54
CA PHE A 508 27.26 8.54 -24.35
C PHE A 508 26.93 8.92 -22.91
N ILE A 509 27.89 9.52 -22.23
CA ILE A 509 27.79 9.88 -20.82
C ILE A 509 27.55 11.37 -20.71
N TYR A 510 26.50 11.73 -19.97
CA TYR A 510 26.12 13.11 -19.73
C TYR A 510 26.20 13.39 -18.24
N LEU A 511 26.75 14.55 -17.92
CA LEU A 511 26.68 15.12 -16.60
C LEU A 511 25.38 15.91 -16.48
N TRP A 512 24.53 15.51 -15.54
CA TRP A 512 23.31 16.25 -15.24
C TRP A 512 23.68 17.45 -14.37
N LYS A 513 23.50 18.67 -14.90
CA LYS A 513 23.66 19.90 -14.12
C LYS A 513 22.30 20.55 -13.91
N PRO A 514 21.88 20.81 -12.66
CA PRO A 514 20.72 21.66 -12.44
C PRO A 514 21.06 23.05 -13.00
N VAL A 515 20.14 23.66 -13.74
CA VAL A 515 20.24 25.07 -14.10
C VAL A 515 19.91 25.84 -12.84
N LEU A 516 20.95 26.14 -12.06
CA LEU A 516 20.86 27.07 -10.96
C LEU A 516 20.65 28.46 -11.55
N ASN A 517 19.48 29.05 -11.31
CA ASN A 517 19.31 30.48 -11.53
C ASN A 517 20.17 31.21 -10.51
N THR A 518 21.38 31.60 -10.90
CA THR A 518 22.11 32.65 -10.19
C THR A 518 21.31 33.93 -10.37
N ARG A 519 20.57 34.34 -9.33
CA ARG A 519 20.12 35.73 -9.22
C ARG A 519 21.30 36.59 -8.79
#